data_AF-A0A6G3Z7B3-F1
#
_entry.id   AF-A0A6G3Z7B3-F1
#
_cell.length_a   1.000
_cell.length_b   1.000
_cell.length_c   1.000
_cell.angle_alpha   90.00
_cell.angle_beta   90.00
_cell.angle_gamma   90.00
#
_symmetry.space_group_name_H-M   'P 1'
#
loop_
_entity.id
_entity.type
_entity.pdbx_description
1 polymer ?
#
loop_
_entity_poly.entity_id
_entity_poly.type
_entity_poly.pdbx_seq_one_letter_code
_entity_poly.pdbx_strand_id
1 'polypeptide(L)'
;VIGYFGKNPRLYEVGWWNLAFATVSIFIAVIFGQIEAGLAEPYTAAEPTLNLHTLLGWSLSGVIAAVTAWRYILRSRDPRTLPLPFLGIGVGLVGLVLIQVYLGDLLVWVYGLHTVEVVEATREGLLQ
;
A
#
# COMPACT_ATOMS: atom_id res chain seq x y z
N VAL A 1 13.07 -7.88 -10.44
CA VAL A 1 12.65 -8.86 -11.48
C VAL A 1 13.25 -8.54 -12.83
N ILE A 2 12.93 -7.38 -13.43
CA ILE A 2 13.45 -6.97 -14.75
C ILE A 2 14.99 -7.02 -14.81
N GLY A 3 15.70 -6.45 -13.83
CA GLY A 3 17.17 -6.52 -13.78
C GLY A 3 17.75 -7.93 -13.68
N TYR A 4 17.03 -8.86 -13.07
CA TYR A 4 17.48 -10.25 -12.92
C TYR A 4 17.39 -11.01 -14.24
N PHE A 5 16.21 -11.00 -14.88
CA PHE A 5 16.02 -11.67 -16.17
C PHE A 5 16.74 -10.97 -17.32
N GLY A 6 16.79 -9.63 -17.29
CA GLY A 6 17.53 -8.82 -18.25
C GLY A 6 19.04 -8.77 -18.01
N LYS A 7 19.55 -9.47 -16.99
CA LYS A 7 20.98 -9.52 -16.61
C LYS A 7 21.62 -8.12 -16.53
N ASN A 8 20.88 -7.15 -16.02
CA ASN A 8 21.31 -5.75 -15.89
C ASN A 8 21.34 -5.33 -14.42
N PRO A 9 22.50 -5.46 -13.74
CA PRO A 9 22.64 -5.15 -12.32
C PRO A 9 22.38 -3.68 -11.97
N ARG A 10 22.45 -2.75 -12.94
CA ARG A 10 22.16 -1.32 -12.70
C ARG A 10 20.72 -1.11 -12.24
N LEU A 11 19.80 -1.96 -12.68
CA LEU A 11 18.40 -1.93 -12.27
C LEU A 11 18.18 -2.33 -10.81
N TYR A 12 19.18 -2.93 -10.14
CA TYR A 12 19.09 -3.24 -8.72
C TYR A 12 19.21 -2.00 -7.84
N GLU A 13 19.97 -0.99 -8.27
CA GLU A 13 20.06 0.30 -7.58
C GLU A 13 18.78 1.10 -7.78
N VAL A 14 18.21 1.08 -8.99
CA VAL A 14 16.88 1.67 -9.26
C VAL A 14 15.81 1.03 -8.36
N GLY A 15 15.79 -0.30 -8.29
CA GLY A 15 14.86 -1.03 -7.42
C GLY A 15 15.07 -0.74 -5.94
N TRP A 16 16.30 -0.48 -5.50
CA TRP A 16 16.61 -0.07 -4.13
C TRP A 16 15.96 1.27 -3.80
N TRP A 17 16.21 2.30 -4.61
CA TRP A 17 15.63 3.62 -4.38
C TRP A 17 14.11 3.60 -4.46
N ASN A 18 13.54 2.87 -5.42
CA ASN A 18 12.09 2.73 -5.53
C ASN A 18 11.48 2.11 -4.25
N LEU A 19 12.09 1.05 -3.71
CA LEU A 19 11.62 0.41 -2.49
C LEU A 19 11.78 1.32 -1.25
N ALA A 20 12.90 2.04 -1.16
CA ALA A 20 13.15 2.99 -0.07
C ALA A 20 12.12 4.14 -0.07
N PHE A 21 11.87 4.74 -1.23
CA PHE A 21 10.84 5.78 -1.37
C PHE A 21 9.45 5.23 -1.10
N ALA A 22 9.09 4.07 -1.67
CA ALA A 22 7.80 3.44 -1.41
C ALA A 22 7.57 3.19 0.09
N THR A 23 8.61 2.80 0.82
CA THR A 23 8.55 2.62 2.28
C THR A 23 8.26 3.93 3.00
N VAL A 24 8.89 5.05 2.64
CA VAL A 24 8.58 6.33 3.27
C VAL A 24 7.17 6.79 2.89
N SER A 25 6.81 6.70 1.61
CA SER A 25 5.51 7.12 1.09
C SER A 25 4.35 6.36 1.73
N ILE A 26 4.48 5.06 1.99
CA ILE A 26 3.38 4.29 2.58
C ILE A 26 3.09 4.71 4.02
N PHE A 27 4.09 5.10 4.82
CA PHE A 27 3.83 5.62 6.17
C PHE A 27 3.05 6.93 6.11
N ILE A 28 3.43 7.82 5.19
CA ILE A 28 2.71 9.07 4.96
C ILE A 28 1.26 8.75 4.54
N ALA A 29 1.09 7.90 3.53
CA ALA A 29 -0.23 7.53 3.01
C ALA A 29 -1.13 6.90 4.09
N VAL A 30 -0.59 6.00 4.92
CA VAL A 30 -1.35 5.34 5.99
C VAL A 30 -1.74 6.31 7.10
N ILE A 31 -0.87 7.27 7.47
CA ILE A 31 -1.21 8.30 8.47
C ILE A 31 -2.36 9.17 7.98
N PHE A 32 -2.28 9.70 6.74
CA PHE A 32 -3.36 10.49 6.18
C PHE A 32 -4.63 9.67 6.00
N GLY A 33 -4.52 8.44 5.48
CA GLY A 33 -5.67 7.53 5.35
C GLY A 33 -6.35 7.22 6.67
N GLN A 34 -5.59 7.08 7.77
CA GLN A 34 -6.15 6.87 9.11
C GLN A 34 -6.92 8.10 9.62
N ILE A 35 -6.41 9.31 9.32
CA ILE A 35 -7.10 10.55 9.66
C ILE A 35 -8.41 10.66 8.87
N GLU A 36 -8.37 10.45 7.56
CA GLU A 36 -9.54 10.47 6.69
C GLU A 36 -10.58 9.42 7.12
N ALA A 37 -10.15 8.18 7.43
CA ALA A 37 -11.05 7.14 7.93
C ALA A 37 -11.76 7.54 9.23
N GLY A 38 -11.09 8.29 10.11
CA GLY A 38 -11.68 8.84 11.34
C GLY A 38 -12.70 9.96 11.08
N LEU A 39 -12.67 10.58 9.90
CA LEU A 39 -13.60 11.63 9.48
C LEU A 39 -14.72 11.12 8.57
N ALA A 40 -14.62 9.88 8.06
CA ALA A 40 -15.43 9.39 6.95
C ALA A 40 -16.87 8.95 7.30
N GLU A 41 -17.27 8.92 8.59
CA GLU A 41 -18.56 8.38 9.08
C GLU A 41 -19.13 7.24 8.20
N PRO A 42 -18.44 6.09 8.11
CA PRO A 42 -18.76 5.04 7.14
C PRO A 42 -20.08 4.35 7.49
N TYR A 43 -20.97 4.26 6.51
CA TYR A 43 -22.23 3.50 6.60
C TYR A 43 -21.99 1.99 6.40
N THR A 44 -22.95 1.15 6.80
CA THR A 44 -22.80 -0.31 6.93
C THR A 44 -22.24 -1.02 5.69
N ALA A 45 -22.54 -0.55 4.47
CA ALA A 45 -22.03 -1.19 3.27
C ALA A 45 -20.57 -0.86 2.97
N ALA A 46 -20.08 0.32 3.37
CA ALA A 46 -18.72 0.79 3.15
C ALA A 46 -17.75 0.35 4.25
N GLU A 47 -18.26 0.17 5.49
CA GLU A 47 -17.46 -0.14 6.68
C GLU A 47 -16.54 -1.36 6.52
N PRO A 48 -16.98 -2.53 5.97
CA PRO A 48 -16.10 -3.69 5.84
C PRO A 48 -14.92 -3.43 4.90
N THR A 49 -15.15 -2.71 3.80
CA THR A 49 -14.09 -2.33 2.85
C THR A 49 -13.12 -1.34 3.50
N LEU A 50 -13.61 -0.35 4.25
CA LEU A 50 -12.76 0.62 4.94
C LEU A 50 -11.88 -0.06 6.00
N ASN A 51 -12.47 -0.95 6.79
CA ASN A 51 -11.76 -1.72 7.81
C ASN A 51 -10.67 -2.61 7.19
N LEU A 52 -10.99 -3.32 6.10
CA LEU A 52 -10.01 -4.15 5.40
C LEU A 52 -8.88 -3.31 4.78
N HIS A 53 -9.22 -2.20 4.12
CA HIS A 53 -8.24 -1.29 3.52
C HIS A 53 -7.27 -0.74 4.57
N THR A 54 -7.81 -0.33 5.73
CA THR A 54 -7.05 0.22 6.86
C THR A 54 -6.15 -0.84 7.49
N LEU A 55 -6.68 -2.04 7.79
CA LEU A 55 -5.92 -3.14 8.37
C LEU A 55 -4.77 -3.57 7.46
N LEU A 56 -5.05 -3.76 6.17
CA LEU A 56 -4.02 -4.10 5.20
C LEU A 56 -3.02 -2.95 5.03
N GLY A 57 -3.41 -1.69 5.24
CA GLY A 57 -2.55 -0.53 5.05
C GLY A 57 -1.46 -0.48 6.09
N TRP A 58 -1.86 -0.59 7.37
CA TRP A 58 -0.96 -0.73 8.50
C TRP A 58 -0.11 -2.00 8.42
N SER A 59 -0.70 -3.12 8.01
CA SER A 59 0.06 -4.38 7.85
C SER A 59 1.14 -4.24 6.76
N LEU A 60 0.79 -3.64 5.63
CA LEU A 60 1.70 -3.46 4.50
C LEU A 60 2.86 -2.52 4.84
N SER A 61 2.64 -1.47 5.65
CA SER A 61 3.72 -0.57 6.09
C SER A 61 4.77 -1.30 6.95
N GLY A 62 4.33 -2.19 7.85
CA GLY A 62 5.24 -3.05 8.60
C GLY A 62 6.02 -4.03 7.70
N VAL A 63 5.32 -4.71 6.79
CA VAL A 63 5.93 -5.70 5.89
C VAL A 63 6.93 -5.03 4.94
N ILE A 64 6.59 -3.91 4.31
CA ILE A 64 7.48 -3.24 3.37
C ILE A 64 8.71 -2.65 4.08
N ALA A 65 8.58 -2.17 5.32
CA ALA A 65 9.71 -1.75 6.13
C ALA A 65 10.67 -2.92 6.40
N ALA A 66 10.15 -4.09 6.77
CA ALA A 66 10.97 -5.30 6.97
C ALA A 66 11.66 -5.75 5.68
N VAL A 67 10.96 -5.74 4.54
CA VAL A 67 11.54 -6.09 3.23
C VAL A 67 12.60 -5.09 2.81
N THR A 68 12.43 -3.80 3.11
CA THR A 68 13.42 -2.75 2.84
C THR A 68 14.67 -2.94 3.69
N ALA A 69 14.51 -3.23 4.98
CA ALA A 69 15.63 -3.57 5.85
C ALA A 69 16.38 -4.81 5.34
N TRP A 70 15.66 -5.85 4.91
CA TRP A 70 16.30 -7.02 4.32
C TRP A 70 17.03 -6.68 3.00
N ARG A 71 16.42 -5.86 2.14
CA ARG A 71 17.05 -5.38 0.90
C ARG A 71 18.33 -4.61 1.19
N TYR A 72 18.36 -3.81 2.26
CA TYR A 72 19.54 -3.06 2.69
C TYR A 72 20.69 -4.01 3.09
N ILE A 73 20.41 -5.06 3.86
CA ILE A 73 21.39 -6.07 4.25
C ILE A 73 21.94 -6.80 3.01
N LEU A 74 21.08 -7.13 2.04
CA LEU A 74 21.53 -7.73 0.78
C LEU A 74 22.45 -6.77 0.01
N ARG A 75 22.07 -5.48 -0.07
CA ARG A 75 22.85 -4.43 -0.75
C ARG A 75 24.22 -4.23 -0.13
N SER A 76 24.32 -4.25 1.20
CA SER A 76 25.59 -4.03 1.91
C SER A 76 26.56 -5.20 1.75
N ARG A 77 26.05 -6.41 1.49
CA ARG A 77 26.88 -7.60 1.17
C ARG A 77 27.36 -7.59 -0.28
N ASP A 78 26.43 -7.48 -1.24
CA ASP A 78 26.76 -7.33 -2.66
C ASP A 78 25.61 -6.60 -3.40
N PRO A 79 25.83 -5.38 -3.90
CA PRO A 79 24.78 -4.63 -4.59
C PRO A 79 24.43 -5.20 -5.98
N ARG A 80 25.25 -6.10 -6.53
CA ARG A 80 25.09 -6.63 -7.90
C ARG A 80 24.36 -7.96 -7.98
N THR A 81 23.92 -8.52 -6.85
CA THR A 81 23.18 -9.78 -6.80
C THR A 81 21.93 -9.66 -5.95
N LEU A 82 20.89 -10.42 -6.31
CA LEU A 82 19.65 -10.52 -5.54
C LEU A 82 19.18 -11.99 -5.53
N PRO A 83 18.84 -12.54 -4.36
CA PRO A 83 18.38 -13.92 -4.26
C PRO A 83 16.94 -14.05 -4.80
N LEU A 84 16.63 -15.18 -5.43
CA LEU A 84 15.30 -15.46 -6.00
C LEU A 84 14.13 -15.27 -5.00
N PRO A 85 14.24 -15.72 -3.73
CA PRO A 85 13.17 -15.49 -2.73
C PRO A 85 12.83 -14.02 -2.53
N PHE A 86 13.84 -13.14 -2.54
CA PHE A 86 13.61 -11.69 -2.41
C PHE A 86 12.80 -11.15 -3.61
N LEU A 87 13.06 -11.65 -4.81
CA LEU A 87 12.30 -11.27 -6.00
C LEU A 87 10.84 -11.76 -5.93
N GLY A 88 10.61 -12.97 -5.43
CA GLY A 88 9.27 -13.51 -5.23
C GLY A 88 8.44 -12.68 -4.25
N ILE A 89 9.04 -12.28 -3.12
CA ILE A 89 8.40 -11.39 -2.15
C ILE A 89 8.12 -10.01 -2.76
N GLY A 90 9.02 -9.49 -3.59
CA GLY A 90 8.79 -8.25 -4.32
C GLY A 90 7.55 -8.32 -5.23
N VAL A 91 7.31 -9.45 -5.91
CA VAL A 91 6.09 -9.66 -6.71
C VAL A 91 4.85 -9.73 -5.82
N GLY A 92 4.93 -10.45 -4.71
CA GLY A 92 3.84 -10.51 -3.72
C GLY A 92 3.47 -9.13 -3.17
N LEU A 93 4.45 -8.30 -2.84
CA LEU A 93 4.24 -6.91 -2.41
C LEU A 93 3.52 -6.08 -3.46
N VAL A 94 3.88 -6.21 -4.73
CA VAL A 94 3.16 -5.51 -5.81
C VAL A 94 1.70 -5.96 -5.86
N GLY A 95 1.43 -7.26 -5.74
CA GLY A 95 0.06 -7.79 -5.68
C GLY A 95 -0.73 -7.21 -4.50
N LEU A 96 -0.13 -7.11 -3.32
CA LEU A 96 -0.76 -6.50 -2.14
C LEU A 96 -1.04 -4.99 -2.35
N VAL A 97 -0.10 -4.26 -2.98
CA VAL A 97 -0.32 -2.85 -3.33
C VAL A 97 -1.50 -2.70 -4.31
N LEU A 98 -1.61 -3.58 -5.31
CA LEU A 98 -2.73 -3.55 -6.25
C LEU A 98 -4.09 -3.81 -5.57
N ILE A 99 -4.14 -4.75 -4.62
CA ILE A 99 -5.32 -4.96 -3.79
C ILE A 99 -5.66 -3.68 -3.01
N GLN A 100 -4.64 -2.97 -2.49
CA GLN A 100 -4.88 -1.74 -1.77
C GLN A 100 -5.40 -0.59 -2.63
N VAL A 101 -4.88 -0.45 -3.84
CA VAL A 101 -5.41 0.50 -4.82
C VAL A 101 -6.87 0.18 -5.10
N TYR A 102 -7.19 -1.09 -5.35
CA TYR A 102 -8.57 -1.52 -5.60
C TYR A 102 -9.52 -1.21 -4.44
N LEU A 103 -9.13 -1.51 -3.19
CA LEU A 103 -9.96 -1.21 -2.02
C LEU A 103 -10.14 0.31 -1.83
N GLY A 104 -9.07 1.10 -2.02
CA GLY A 104 -9.13 2.56 -1.98
C GLY A 104 -10.06 3.13 -3.05
N ASP A 105 -10.00 2.60 -4.27
CA ASP A 105 -10.86 3.01 -5.38
C ASP A 105 -12.34 2.71 -5.09
N LEU A 106 -12.66 1.56 -4.47
CA LEU A 106 -14.03 1.27 -4.04
C LEU A 106 -14.55 2.31 -3.03
N LEU A 107 -13.74 2.70 -2.05
CA LEU A 107 -14.12 3.67 -1.03
C LEU A 107 -14.46 5.03 -1.63
N VAL A 108 -13.69 5.47 -2.62
CA VAL A 108 -13.88 6.78 -3.27
C VAL A 108 -14.97 6.73 -4.33
N TRP A 109 -14.92 5.77 -5.26
CA TRP A 109 -15.72 5.81 -6.49
C TRP A 109 -17.02 5.01 -6.43
N VAL A 110 -17.10 4.01 -5.55
CA VAL A 110 -18.30 3.18 -5.40
C VAL A 110 -19.09 3.59 -4.17
N TYR A 111 -18.42 3.72 -3.03
CA TYR A 111 -19.06 4.10 -1.78
C TYR A 111 -19.15 5.62 -1.58
N GLY A 112 -18.42 6.41 -2.39
CA GLY A 112 -18.51 7.87 -2.36
C GLY A 112 -18.13 8.47 -1.01
N LEU A 113 -17.29 7.80 -0.21
CA LEU A 113 -16.84 8.37 1.05
C LEU A 113 -16.19 9.73 0.79
N HIS A 114 -16.56 10.73 1.58
CA HIS A 114 -16.18 12.15 1.44
C HIS A 114 -16.81 12.93 0.26
N THR A 115 -17.78 12.37 -0.46
CA THR A 115 -18.65 13.17 -1.33
C THR A 115 -19.72 13.90 -0.52
N VAL A 116 -20.13 15.08 -0.97
CA VAL A 116 -21.09 15.93 -0.23
C VAL A 116 -22.41 15.19 -0.06
N GLU A 117 -22.89 14.54 -1.12
CA GLU A 117 -24.17 13.85 -1.17
C GLU A 117 -24.22 12.67 -0.19
N VAL A 118 -23.15 11.87 -0.10
CA VAL A 118 -23.08 10.74 0.83
C VAL A 118 -22.99 11.24 2.27
N VAL A 119 -22.21 12.30 2.54
CA VAL A 119 -22.09 12.88 3.88
C VAL A 119 -23.42 13.45 4.37
N GLU A 120 -24.16 14.16 3.51
CA GLU A 120 -25.49 14.68 3.85
C GLU A 120 -26.48 13.54 4.10
N ALA A 121 -26.50 12.52 3.24
CA ALA A 121 -27.39 11.37 3.40
C ALA A 121 -27.12 10.59 4.70
N THR A 122 -25.86 10.42 5.09
CA THR A 122 -25.50 9.80 6.39
C THR A 122 -25.93 10.68 7.57
N ARG A 123 -25.72 12.00 7.51
CA ARG A 123 -26.13 12.94 8.57
C ARG A 123 -27.64 13.00 8.76
N GLU A 124 -28.40 12.86 7.67
CA GLU A 124 -29.87 12.78 7.70
C GLU A 124 -30.38 11.40 8.13
N GLY A 125 -29.49 10.41 8.32
CA GLY A 125 -29.82 9.05 8.73
C GLY A 125 -30.44 8.20 7.62
N LEU A 126 -30.32 8.63 6.36
CA LEU A 126 -30.80 7.89 5.18
C LEU A 126 -29.89 6.72 4.82
N LEU A 127 -28.61 6.82 5.19
CA LEU A 127 -27.63 5.74 5.14
C LEU A 127 -27.25 5.37 6.58
N GLN A 128 -27.30 4.07 6.90
CA GLN A 128 -26.85 3.50 8.17
C GLN A 128 -25.75 2.50 7.88
#